data_AF-A0A2S2Q814-F1
#
_entry.id   AF-A0A2S2Q814-F1
#
_cell.length_a   1.000
_cell.length_b   1.000
_cell.length_c   1.000
_cell.angle_alpha   90.00
_cell.angle_beta   90.00
_cell.angle_gamma   90.00
#
_symmetry.space_group_name_H-M   'P 1'
#
loop_
_entity.id
_entity.type
_entity.pdbx_description
1 polymer ?
#
loop_
_entity_poly.entity_id
_entity_poly.type
_entity_poly.pdbx_seq_one_letter_code
_entity_poly.pdbx_strand_id
1 'polypeptide(L)'
;PKGLTITVNGVNEIKPISDHVESQFERLRNSSIENLCIALRAAYTLDPFCVPALLASLSNRLYTAEKSKNDSSLIQANTIVMLGHIAVSLRDTAKTSDTILQFFQQRFCRVPSSIDVLIVDQLGCMIIAKCDMNVYEEIMRMFSTITVEAGNALYSHDQSNQYRHVSGAVINALANIAGNIKGENEMNELLVRLLELFVQLGLEGKRASEKAPVANKASSSAGNLGMLIPVIAVLIRRLPAIIQPKPRLHKLFRDFWLYCVVMGFTNDSGLWPSEWYDGVKEIAIKSPCLVTQTSTRSQMRELQYTSAVRNESVSLNQLQELKSQILQHLNPAPPEVTAAVNKLSFAQATYLLSVYYLETMRIQNSNDPSLQPIFDYLSDYAIQKDKTGLWHCVSSVGDKVFSLFLNAMSTQAKDETREKKIRISCPIIIG
;
A
#
# COMPACT_ATOMS: atom_id res chain seq x y z
N PRO A 1 -16.05 16.18 -9.68
CA PRO A 1 -15.33 14.88 -9.76
C PRO A 1 -16.04 13.84 -8.87
N LYS A 2 -16.61 12.79 -9.47
CA LYS A 2 -17.19 11.68 -8.69
C LYS A 2 -16.05 11.03 -7.89
N GLY A 3 -16.07 11.17 -6.56
CA GLY A 3 -15.21 10.38 -5.70
C GLY A 3 -15.49 8.91 -5.96
N LEU A 4 -14.45 8.14 -6.30
CA LEU A 4 -14.57 6.69 -6.35
C LEU A 4 -14.78 6.23 -4.91
N THR A 5 -15.98 5.76 -4.59
CA THR A 5 -16.20 4.99 -3.36
C THR A 5 -15.70 3.58 -3.62
N ILE A 6 -14.53 3.23 -3.09
CA ILE A 6 -14.13 1.83 -2.97
C ILE A 6 -14.79 1.30 -1.70
N THR A 7 -15.89 0.56 -1.87
CA THR A 7 -16.56 -0.16 -0.79
C THR A 7 -15.68 -1.31 -0.31
N VAL A 8 -14.97 -1.09 0.80
CA VAL A 8 -14.41 -2.16 1.64
C VAL A 8 -15.46 -2.44 2.71
N ASN A 9 -16.41 -3.31 2.39
CA ASN A 9 -17.34 -4.03 3.28
C ASN A 9 -18.53 -4.48 2.42
N GLY A 10 -18.48 -5.73 1.95
CA GLY A 10 -19.48 -6.34 1.09
C GLY A 10 -20.84 -6.51 1.77
N VAL A 11 -21.66 -5.47 1.75
CA VAL A 11 -23.10 -5.57 1.97
C VAL A 11 -23.82 -4.89 0.81
N ASN A 12 -24.40 -5.71 -0.08
CA ASN A 12 -25.35 -5.26 -1.08
C ASN A 12 -26.68 -4.95 -0.37
N GLU A 13 -26.92 -3.69 -0.05
CA GLU A 13 -28.25 -3.20 0.35
C GLU A 13 -28.87 -2.37 -0.78
N ILE A 14 -30.05 -2.81 -1.22
CA ILE A 14 -30.93 -2.06 -2.10
C ILE A 14 -31.40 -0.82 -1.31
N LYS A 15 -31.01 0.39 -1.72
CA LYS A 15 -31.32 1.63 -0.99
C LYS A 15 -32.49 2.45 -1.57
N PRO A 16 -33.28 3.12 -0.70
CA PRO A 16 -34.56 3.76 -1.06
C PRO A 16 -34.42 5.23 -1.49
N ILE A 17 -35.56 5.82 -1.85
CA ILE A 17 -35.82 7.10 -2.54
C ILE A 17 -35.19 8.38 -1.89
N SER A 18 -34.57 8.33 -0.71
CA SER A 18 -33.96 9.51 -0.05
C SER A 18 -32.68 10.04 -0.72
N ASP A 19 -31.95 9.17 -1.43
CA ASP A 19 -30.68 9.55 -2.09
C ASP A 19 -30.87 10.63 -3.18
N HIS A 20 -32.06 10.73 -3.78
CA HIS A 20 -32.30 11.67 -4.87
C HIS A 20 -32.28 13.13 -4.39
N VAL A 21 -32.84 13.42 -3.22
CA VAL A 21 -32.90 14.77 -2.63
C VAL A 21 -31.53 15.16 -2.06
N GLU A 22 -30.86 14.23 -1.38
CA GLU A 22 -29.48 14.44 -0.89
C GLU A 22 -28.53 14.76 -2.06
N SER A 23 -28.68 14.06 -3.20
CA SER A 23 -27.90 14.36 -4.41
C SER A 23 -28.18 15.75 -5.02
N GLN A 24 -29.40 16.30 -4.86
CA GLN A 24 -29.73 17.65 -5.36
C GLN A 24 -29.06 18.74 -4.54
N PHE A 25 -29.03 18.60 -3.20
CA PHE A 25 -28.32 19.53 -2.33
C PHE A 25 -26.81 19.48 -2.55
N GLU A 26 -26.25 18.29 -2.78
CA GLU A 26 -24.84 18.17 -3.14
C GLU A 26 -24.52 18.82 -4.48
N ARG A 27 -25.38 18.66 -5.50
CA ARG A 27 -25.24 19.36 -6.79
C ARG A 27 -25.31 20.87 -6.62
N LEU A 28 -26.24 21.37 -5.82
CA LEU A 28 -26.35 22.80 -5.53
C LEU A 28 -25.10 23.33 -4.81
N ARG A 29 -24.61 22.61 -3.80
CA ARG A 29 -23.36 22.93 -3.10
C ARG A 29 -22.19 22.99 -4.08
N ASN A 30 -21.99 21.95 -4.89
CA ASN A 30 -20.89 21.87 -5.83
C ASN A 30 -20.95 22.99 -6.88
N SER A 31 -22.13 23.27 -7.43
CA SER A 31 -22.33 24.37 -8.39
C SER A 31 -22.06 25.74 -7.75
N SER A 32 -22.47 25.92 -6.49
CA SER A 32 -22.21 27.16 -5.74
C SER A 32 -20.72 27.36 -5.47
N ILE A 33 -20.02 26.29 -5.10
CA ILE A 33 -18.57 26.30 -4.87
C ILE A 33 -17.81 26.56 -6.18
N GLU A 34 -18.23 25.96 -7.30
CA GLU A 34 -17.63 26.20 -8.61
C GLU A 34 -17.76 27.68 -9.02
N ASN A 35 -18.96 28.25 -8.90
CA ASN A 35 -19.19 29.68 -9.15
C ASN A 35 -18.36 30.58 -8.23
N LEU A 36 -18.23 30.21 -6.95
CA LEU A 36 -17.37 30.92 -6.01
C LEU A 36 -15.90 30.86 -6.43
N CYS A 37 -15.39 29.71 -6.87
CA CYS A 37 -14.02 29.57 -7.33
C CYS A 37 -13.75 30.44 -8.57
N ILE A 38 -14.71 30.52 -9.50
CA ILE A 38 -14.63 31.41 -10.67
C ILE A 38 -14.56 32.88 -10.21
N ALA A 39 -15.46 33.29 -9.31
CA ALA A 39 -15.48 34.65 -8.78
C ALA A 39 -14.20 35.01 -8.03
N LEU A 40 -13.68 34.10 -7.18
CA LEU A 40 -12.43 34.29 -6.46
C LEU A 40 -11.23 34.39 -7.40
N ARG A 41 -11.18 33.58 -8.45
CA ARG A 41 -10.12 33.65 -9.46
C ARG A 41 -10.14 35.00 -10.18
N ALA A 42 -11.32 35.51 -10.53
CA ALA A 42 -11.44 36.85 -11.10
C ALA A 42 -11.00 37.93 -10.09
N ALA A 43 -11.46 37.84 -8.84
CA ALA A 43 -11.08 38.76 -7.77
C ALA A 43 -9.58 38.75 -7.46
N TYR A 44 -8.92 37.60 -7.56
CA TYR A 44 -7.47 37.45 -7.33
C TYR A 44 -6.63 38.31 -8.28
N THR A 45 -7.13 38.61 -9.49
CA THR A 45 -6.46 39.51 -10.43
C THR A 45 -6.43 40.97 -9.96
N LEU A 46 -7.34 41.34 -9.05
CA LEU A 46 -7.46 42.68 -8.48
C LEU A 46 -6.85 42.74 -7.08
N ASP A 47 -7.05 41.70 -6.27
CA ASP A 47 -6.56 41.60 -4.90
C ASP A 47 -6.04 40.18 -4.59
N PRO A 48 -4.72 39.97 -4.50
CA PRO A 48 -4.12 38.69 -4.12
C PRO A 48 -4.47 38.20 -2.71
N PHE A 49 -5.03 39.06 -1.85
CA PHE A 49 -5.43 38.73 -0.49
C PHE A 49 -6.89 38.28 -0.36
N CYS A 50 -7.64 38.16 -1.47
CA CYS A 50 -9.04 37.79 -1.45
C CYS A 50 -9.31 36.42 -0.78
N VAL A 51 -8.43 35.43 -0.99
CA VAL A 51 -8.54 34.10 -0.38
C VAL A 51 -8.24 34.13 1.13
N PRO A 52 -7.11 34.73 1.60
CA PRO A 52 -6.91 34.97 3.03
C PRO A 52 -8.06 35.72 3.71
N ALA A 53 -8.61 36.75 3.06
CA ALA A 53 -9.73 37.53 3.59
C ALA A 53 -11.00 36.68 3.74
N LEU A 54 -11.30 35.83 2.74
CA LEU A 54 -12.39 34.85 2.83
C LEU A 54 -12.19 33.89 4.00
N LEU A 55 -10.98 33.33 4.15
CA LEU A 55 -10.65 32.42 5.25
C LEU A 55 -10.82 33.08 6.63
N ALA A 56 -10.38 34.34 6.79
CA ALA A 56 -10.57 35.09 8.03
C ALA A 56 -12.07 35.28 8.36
N SER A 57 -12.86 35.64 7.35
CA SER A 57 -14.32 35.77 7.49
C SER A 57 -14.99 34.45 7.88
N LEU A 58 -14.61 33.34 7.24
CA LEU A 58 -15.13 32.00 7.54
C LEU A 58 -14.73 31.52 8.93
N SER A 59 -13.48 31.75 9.35
CA SER A 59 -13.01 31.40 10.70
C SER A 59 -13.86 32.07 11.78
N ASN A 60 -14.15 33.37 11.62
CA ASN A 60 -15.02 34.11 12.54
C ASN A 60 -16.45 33.55 12.55
N ARG A 61 -17.02 33.25 11.37
CA ARG A 61 -18.36 32.67 11.26
C ARG A 61 -18.45 31.30 11.92
N LEU A 62 -17.44 30.46 11.74
CA LEU A 62 -17.40 29.12 12.32
C LEU A 62 -17.27 29.17 13.84
N TYR A 63 -16.45 30.09 14.37
CA TYR A 63 -16.36 30.32 15.82
C TYR A 63 -17.69 30.76 16.43
N THR A 64 -18.43 31.65 15.75
CA THR A 64 -19.78 32.06 16.20
C THR A 64 -20.79 30.92 16.08
N ALA A 65 -20.74 30.14 14.99
CA ALA A 65 -21.65 29.02 14.76
C ALA A 65 -21.45 27.87 15.76
N GLU A 66 -20.21 27.61 16.22
CA GLU A 66 -19.92 26.63 17.26
C GLU A 66 -20.62 26.94 18.59
N LYS A 67 -20.94 28.22 18.85
CA LYS A 67 -21.72 28.63 20.04
C LYS A 67 -23.23 28.38 19.88
N SER A 68 -23.75 28.26 18.66
CA SER A 68 -25.15 27.99 18.35
C SER A 68 -25.36 26.51 17.99
N LYS A 69 -25.95 25.72 18.90
CA LYS A 69 -25.99 24.25 18.80
C LYS A 69 -26.74 23.64 17.60
N ASN A 70 -27.60 24.38 16.90
CA ASN A 70 -28.54 23.79 15.93
C ASN A 70 -28.02 23.71 14.48
N ASP A 71 -27.10 24.59 14.05
CA ASP A 71 -26.65 24.69 12.63
C ASP A 71 -25.14 24.45 12.42
N SER A 72 -24.39 24.12 13.47
CA SER A 72 -22.93 24.16 13.45
C SER A 72 -22.28 23.12 12.54
N SER A 73 -22.84 21.91 12.43
CA SER A 73 -22.23 20.80 11.69
C SER A 73 -22.31 20.96 10.17
N LEU A 74 -23.46 21.38 9.63
CA LEU A 74 -23.63 21.61 8.19
C LEU A 74 -22.79 22.80 7.70
N ILE A 75 -22.72 23.87 8.49
CA ILE A 75 -21.87 25.04 8.17
C ILE A 75 -20.40 24.60 8.14
N GLN A 76 -19.95 23.82 9.14
CA GLN A 76 -18.59 23.27 9.16
C GLN A 76 -18.33 22.38 7.94
N ALA A 77 -19.18 21.39 7.67
CA ALA A 77 -19.01 20.47 6.55
C ALA A 77 -18.94 21.19 5.20
N ASN A 78 -19.86 22.10 4.92
CA ASN A 78 -19.86 22.88 3.68
C ASN A 78 -18.63 23.79 3.58
N THR A 79 -18.16 24.34 4.70
CA THR A 79 -16.94 25.16 4.70
C THR A 79 -15.71 24.31 4.37
N ILE A 80 -15.56 23.12 4.95
CA ILE A 80 -14.43 22.24 4.67
C ILE A 80 -14.40 21.82 3.20
N VAL A 81 -15.54 21.37 2.65
CA VAL A 81 -15.65 20.97 1.24
C VAL A 81 -15.35 22.16 0.30
N MET A 82 -15.92 23.34 0.60
CA MET A 82 -15.65 24.56 -0.17
C MET A 82 -14.17 24.92 -0.18
N LEU A 83 -13.49 24.89 0.98
CA LEU A 83 -12.07 25.21 1.06
C LEU A 83 -11.20 24.20 0.31
N GLY A 84 -11.51 22.90 0.37
CA GLY A 84 -10.80 21.89 -0.42
C GLY A 84 -10.92 22.15 -1.92
N HIS A 85 -12.12 22.49 -2.39
CA HIS A 85 -12.34 22.86 -3.79
C HIS A 85 -11.64 24.16 -4.20
N ILE A 86 -11.58 25.18 -3.32
CA ILE A 86 -10.82 26.41 -3.58
C ILE A 86 -9.33 26.07 -3.72
N ALA A 87 -8.77 25.24 -2.82
CA ALA A 87 -7.37 24.82 -2.88
C ALA A 87 -7.04 24.14 -4.22
N VAL A 88 -7.92 23.25 -4.70
CA VAL A 88 -7.75 22.56 -5.98
C VAL A 88 -7.93 23.51 -7.18
N SER A 89 -8.96 24.34 -7.14
CA SER A 89 -9.38 25.18 -8.26
C SER A 89 -8.49 26.39 -8.45
N LEU A 90 -7.82 26.86 -7.40
CA LEU A 90 -6.90 28.01 -7.40
C LEU A 90 -5.45 27.59 -7.06
N ARG A 91 -5.08 26.33 -7.27
CA ARG A 91 -3.74 25.79 -6.93
C ARG A 91 -2.55 26.51 -7.59
N ASP A 92 -2.80 27.21 -8.70
CA ASP A 92 -1.84 28.02 -9.45
C ASP A 92 -1.66 29.44 -8.87
N THR A 93 -2.48 29.81 -7.89
CA THR A 93 -2.36 31.08 -7.18
C THR A 93 -1.49 30.93 -5.94
N ALA A 94 -0.53 31.85 -5.77
CA ALA A 94 0.47 31.73 -4.73
C ALA A 94 -0.15 31.68 -3.32
N LYS A 95 0.32 30.73 -2.49
CA LYS A 95 -0.05 30.54 -1.08
C LYS A 95 -1.48 30.08 -0.79
N THR A 96 -2.35 29.90 -1.80
CA THR A 96 -3.75 29.49 -1.57
C THR A 96 -3.83 28.11 -0.93
N SER A 97 -3.17 27.12 -1.54
CA SER A 97 -3.06 25.74 -1.08
C SER A 97 -2.45 25.65 0.33
N ASP A 98 -1.37 26.39 0.59
CA ASP A 98 -0.72 26.50 1.90
C ASP A 98 -1.64 27.05 2.99
N THR A 99 -2.32 28.16 2.71
CA THR A 99 -3.18 28.83 3.70
C THR A 99 -4.36 27.94 4.07
N ILE A 100 -4.92 27.21 3.09
CA ILE A 100 -6.02 26.27 3.31
C ILE A 100 -5.53 25.03 4.08
N LEU A 101 -4.33 24.51 3.76
CA LEU A 101 -3.72 23.42 4.53
C LEU A 101 -3.54 23.81 6.00
N GLN A 102 -3.00 25.00 6.28
CA GLN A 102 -2.84 25.50 7.66
C GLN A 102 -4.20 25.61 8.37
N PHE A 103 -5.24 26.06 7.67
CA PHE A 103 -6.59 26.11 8.23
C PHE A 103 -7.12 24.73 8.61
N PHE A 104 -6.92 23.73 7.74
CA PHE A 104 -7.28 22.33 8.03
C PHE A 104 -6.49 21.77 9.20
N GLN A 105 -5.16 21.97 9.23
CA GLN A 105 -4.30 21.52 10.32
C GLN A 105 -4.70 22.11 11.67
N GLN A 106 -5.03 23.40 11.70
CA GLN A 106 -5.47 24.04 12.92
C GLN A 106 -6.74 23.39 13.49
N ARG A 107 -7.63 22.86 12.66
CA ARG A 107 -8.93 22.30 13.07
C ARG A 107 -8.92 20.79 13.28
N PHE A 108 -8.03 20.10 12.57
CA PHE A 108 -7.96 18.65 12.56
C PHE A 108 -7.76 18.07 13.95
N CYS A 109 -8.62 17.13 14.33
CA CYS A 109 -8.60 16.39 15.59
C CYS A 109 -8.55 17.27 16.86
N ARG A 110 -9.10 18.50 16.83
CA ARG A 110 -9.37 19.27 18.06
C ARG A 110 -10.42 18.59 18.94
N VAL A 111 -11.48 18.11 18.29
CA VAL A 111 -12.55 17.28 18.88
C VAL A 111 -12.86 16.20 17.85
N PRO A 112 -12.69 14.91 18.17
CA PRO A 112 -12.97 13.82 17.23
C PRO A 112 -14.38 13.93 16.65
N SER A 113 -14.49 14.08 15.33
CA SER A 113 -15.78 14.27 14.66
C SER A 113 -15.76 13.84 13.19
N SER A 114 -16.94 13.78 12.55
CA SER A 114 -17.06 13.52 11.11
C SER A 114 -16.42 14.62 10.24
N ILE A 115 -16.16 15.81 10.79
CA ILE A 115 -15.44 16.88 10.11
C ILE A 115 -13.99 16.47 9.84
N ASP A 116 -13.36 15.69 10.72
CA ASP A 116 -11.99 15.23 10.50
C ASP A 116 -11.90 14.28 9.30
N VAL A 117 -12.93 13.45 9.08
CA VAL A 117 -13.05 12.58 7.91
C VAL A 117 -13.16 13.40 6.62
N LEU A 118 -13.95 14.48 6.64
CA LEU A 118 -14.04 15.41 5.51
C LEU A 118 -12.71 16.13 5.27
N ILE A 119 -12.01 16.56 6.31
CA ILE A 119 -10.68 17.18 6.16
C ILE A 119 -9.73 16.21 5.45
N VAL A 120 -9.65 14.95 5.89
CA VAL A 120 -8.81 13.92 5.26
C VAL A 120 -9.15 13.73 3.78
N ASP A 121 -10.44 13.66 3.45
CA ASP A 121 -10.90 13.55 2.05
C ASP A 121 -10.46 14.75 1.19
N GLN A 122 -10.62 15.98 1.71
CA GLN A 122 -10.21 17.19 1.01
C GLN A 122 -8.68 17.30 0.86
N LEU A 123 -7.90 16.89 1.87
CA LEU A 123 -6.45 16.78 1.76
C LEU A 123 -6.05 15.78 0.65
N GLY A 124 -6.75 14.64 0.55
CA GLY A 124 -6.56 13.69 -0.55
C GLY A 124 -6.83 14.30 -1.93
N CYS A 125 -7.89 15.13 -2.04
CA CYS A 125 -8.19 15.85 -3.27
C CYS A 125 -7.07 16.84 -3.66
N MET A 126 -6.47 17.53 -2.68
CA MET A 126 -5.33 18.45 -2.92
C MET A 126 -4.10 17.72 -3.46
N ILE A 127 -3.83 16.50 -2.99
CA ILE A 127 -2.75 15.64 -3.52
C ILE A 127 -3.04 15.24 -4.97
N ILE A 128 -4.25 14.76 -5.27
CA ILE A 128 -4.65 14.31 -6.61
C ILE A 128 -4.57 15.48 -7.61
N ALA A 129 -4.93 16.69 -7.18
CA ALA A 129 -4.88 17.90 -7.99
C ALA A 129 -3.46 18.43 -8.23
N LYS A 130 -2.43 17.84 -7.59
CA LYS A 130 -1.04 18.30 -7.65
C LYS A 130 -0.90 19.76 -7.22
N CYS A 131 -1.43 20.09 -6.04
CA CYS A 131 -1.05 21.34 -5.37
C CYS A 131 0.46 21.38 -5.09
N ASP A 132 0.94 22.50 -4.56
CA ASP A 132 2.37 22.76 -4.34
C ASP A 132 3.12 21.62 -3.62
N MET A 133 4.41 21.43 -3.92
CA MET A 133 5.20 20.31 -3.39
C MET A 133 5.29 20.29 -1.86
N ASN A 134 5.44 21.44 -1.22
CA ASN A 134 5.39 21.56 0.25
C ASN A 134 4.05 21.07 0.83
N VAL A 135 2.94 21.36 0.16
CA VAL A 135 1.60 20.87 0.54
C VAL A 135 1.50 19.36 0.34
N TYR A 136 2.04 18.85 -0.77
CA TYR A 136 2.12 17.41 -1.01
C TYR A 136 2.87 16.68 0.11
N GLU A 137 4.09 17.15 0.42
CA GLU A 137 4.95 16.56 1.45
C GLU A 137 4.28 16.55 2.82
N GLU A 138 3.68 17.67 3.20
CA GLU A 138 3.07 17.84 4.51
C GLU A 138 1.82 16.96 4.67
N ILE A 139 0.99 16.85 3.64
CA ILE A 139 -0.20 15.97 3.67
C ILE A 139 0.22 14.50 3.74
N MET A 140 1.19 14.07 2.92
CA MET A 140 1.70 12.70 2.97
C MET A 140 2.34 12.39 4.33
N ARG A 141 3.05 13.34 4.93
CA ARG A 141 3.59 13.23 6.29
C ARG A 141 2.47 13.05 7.31
N MET A 142 1.42 13.86 7.26
CA MET A 142 0.25 13.74 8.13
C MET A 142 -0.40 12.35 8.01
N PHE A 143 -0.64 11.88 6.78
CA PHE A 143 -1.25 10.56 6.55
C PHE A 143 -0.38 9.43 7.12
N SER A 144 0.93 9.45 6.87
CA SER A 144 1.86 8.48 7.45
C SER A 144 1.85 8.49 8.98
N THR A 145 1.90 9.67 9.61
CA THR A 145 1.84 9.82 11.07
C THR A 145 0.54 9.26 11.63
N ILE A 146 -0.61 9.60 11.02
CA ILE A 146 -1.92 9.12 11.45
C ILE A 146 -1.99 7.59 11.35
N THR A 147 -1.56 7.00 10.22
CA THR A 147 -1.61 5.55 10.02
C THR A 147 -0.75 4.81 11.06
N VAL A 148 0.44 5.33 11.35
CA VAL A 148 1.37 4.80 12.35
C VAL A 148 0.80 4.90 13.77
N GLU A 149 0.38 6.09 14.19
CA GLU A 149 -0.12 6.31 15.56
C GLU A 149 -1.44 5.58 15.81
N ALA A 150 -2.33 5.56 14.80
CA ALA A 150 -3.57 4.80 14.88
C ALA A 150 -3.31 3.31 15.09
N GLY A 151 -2.28 2.75 14.43
CA GLY A 151 -1.88 1.36 14.55
C GLY A 151 -1.25 1.00 15.91
N ASN A 152 -0.57 1.95 16.55
CA ASN A 152 0.14 1.73 17.82
C ASN A 152 -0.77 1.77 19.07
N ALA A 153 -1.86 2.52 19.06
CA ALA A 153 -2.65 2.70 20.28
C ALA A 153 -3.52 1.51 20.71
N LEU A 154 -3.50 0.40 19.96
CA LEU A 154 -4.02 -0.88 20.45
C LEU A 154 -3.12 -1.50 21.55
N TYR A 155 -1.91 -0.96 21.74
CA TYR A 155 -0.90 -1.45 22.68
C TYR A 155 -0.62 -0.52 23.86
N SER A 156 -1.22 0.69 23.86
CA SER A 156 -1.09 1.67 24.94
C SER A 156 -2.32 1.60 25.84
N HIS A 157 -2.11 1.57 27.16
CA HIS A 157 -3.19 1.69 28.16
C HIS A 157 -3.76 3.13 28.25
N ASP A 158 -3.15 4.10 27.55
CA ASP A 158 -3.70 5.45 27.43
C ASP A 158 -4.88 5.47 26.46
N GLN A 159 -6.08 5.72 27.00
CA GLN A 159 -7.35 5.84 26.29
C GLN A 159 -7.43 7.04 25.30
N SER A 160 -6.31 7.65 24.89
CA SER A 160 -6.29 8.84 24.04
C SER A 160 -5.64 8.58 22.68
N ASN A 161 -6.17 7.64 21.90
CA ASN A 161 -5.77 7.56 20.49
C ASN A 161 -6.49 8.63 19.68
N GLN A 162 -5.86 9.80 19.54
CA GLN A 162 -6.40 10.95 18.85
C GLN A 162 -6.83 10.65 17.39
N TYR A 163 -6.28 9.60 16.76
CA TYR A 163 -6.48 9.36 15.33
C TYR A 163 -7.26 8.09 14.97
N ARG A 164 -7.79 7.35 15.95
CA ARG A 164 -8.49 6.08 15.67
C ARG A 164 -9.72 6.28 14.76
N HIS A 165 -10.47 7.37 14.95
CA HIS A 165 -11.68 7.66 14.18
C HIS A 165 -11.41 8.06 12.72
N VAL A 166 -10.19 8.50 12.39
CA VAL A 166 -9.78 8.93 11.04
C VAL A 166 -8.91 7.91 10.31
N SER A 167 -8.42 6.87 10.97
CA SER A 167 -7.53 5.87 10.36
C SER A 167 -8.12 5.28 9.06
N GLY A 168 -9.38 4.83 9.11
CA GLY A 168 -10.06 4.31 7.91
C GLY A 168 -10.23 5.36 6.80
N ALA A 169 -10.46 6.62 7.17
CA ALA A 169 -10.56 7.73 6.22
C ALA A 169 -9.22 7.98 5.52
N VAL A 170 -8.10 7.90 6.24
CA VAL A 170 -6.76 8.06 5.66
C VAL A 170 -6.42 6.92 4.71
N ILE A 171 -6.74 5.67 5.05
CA ILE A 171 -6.55 4.54 4.13
C ILE A 171 -7.39 4.71 2.86
N ASN A 172 -8.65 5.15 2.99
CA ASN A 172 -9.50 5.45 1.84
C ASN A 172 -8.95 6.61 0.99
N ALA A 173 -8.44 7.66 1.62
CA ALA A 173 -7.81 8.77 0.92
C ALA A 173 -6.55 8.31 0.15
N LEU A 174 -5.70 7.48 0.77
CA LEU A 174 -4.54 6.87 0.10
C LEU A 174 -4.95 5.98 -1.08
N ALA A 175 -6.02 5.19 -0.95
CA ALA A 175 -6.57 4.40 -2.05
C ALA A 175 -7.07 5.28 -3.21
N ASN A 176 -7.75 6.38 -2.88
CA ASN A 176 -8.21 7.36 -3.86
C ASN A 176 -7.04 8.07 -4.55
N ILE A 177 -5.99 8.44 -3.82
CA ILE A 177 -4.76 9.00 -4.38
C ILE A 177 -4.11 7.97 -5.32
N ALA A 178 -3.93 6.73 -4.87
CA ALA A 178 -3.37 5.63 -5.66
C ALA A 178 -4.15 5.39 -6.96
N GLY A 179 -5.49 5.48 -6.92
CA GLY A 179 -6.36 5.33 -8.08
C GLY A 179 -6.31 6.49 -9.07
N ASN A 180 -6.02 7.72 -8.60
CA ASN A 180 -6.25 8.93 -9.40
C ASN A 180 -5.01 9.77 -9.70
N ILE A 181 -3.90 9.62 -8.96
CA ILE A 181 -2.66 10.36 -9.21
C ILE A 181 -2.18 10.15 -10.65
N LYS A 182 -1.78 11.21 -11.33
CA LYS A 182 -1.39 11.17 -12.76
C LYS A 182 0.11 11.33 -12.92
N GLY A 183 0.66 10.67 -13.93
CA GLY A 183 2.09 10.70 -14.24
C GLY A 183 2.84 9.53 -13.60
N GLU A 184 3.72 8.91 -14.38
CA GLU A 184 4.45 7.71 -13.97
C GLU A 184 5.48 8.01 -12.88
N ASN A 185 6.12 9.18 -12.92
CA ASN A 185 7.07 9.61 -11.89
C ASN A 185 6.39 9.74 -10.53
N GLU A 186 5.22 10.39 -10.50
CA GLU A 186 4.43 10.59 -9.28
C GLU A 186 3.85 9.27 -8.76
N MET A 187 3.44 8.37 -9.65
CA MET A 187 3.03 7.01 -9.26
C MET A 187 4.20 6.22 -8.66
N ASN A 188 5.40 6.31 -9.23
CA ASN A 188 6.60 5.65 -8.69
C ASN A 188 7.02 6.25 -7.34
N GLU A 189 6.94 7.57 -7.16
CA GLU A 189 7.22 8.21 -5.89
C GLU A 189 6.22 7.78 -4.81
N LEU A 190 4.92 7.78 -5.14
CA LEU A 190 3.89 7.30 -4.22
C LEU A 190 4.09 5.82 -3.87
N LEU A 191 4.51 4.97 -4.81
CA LEU A 191 4.81 3.56 -4.56
C LEU A 191 5.93 3.41 -3.53
N VAL A 192 7.02 4.18 -3.66
CA VAL A 192 8.11 4.19 -2.67
C VAL A 192 7.57 4.58 -1.29
N ARG A 193 6.76 5.65 -1.19
CA ARG A 193 6.19 6.10 0.09
C ARG A 193 5.25 5.08 0.72
N LEU A 194 4.39 4.45 -0.06
CA LEU A 194 3.46 3.42 0.44
C LEU A 194 4.19 2.18 0.94
N LEU A 195 5.23 1.73 0.23
CA LEU A 195 6.05 0.61 0.68
C LEU A 195 6.87 0.98 1.93
N GLU A 196 7.35 2.22 2.03
CA GLU A 196 8.03 2.72 3.24
C GLU A 196 7.10 2.73 4.44
N LEU A 197 5.87 3.22 4.27
CA LEU A 197 4.86 3.19 5.31
C LEU A 197 4.52 1.75 5.72
N PHE A 198 4.37 0.82 4.76
CA PHE A 198 4.15 -0.59 5.03
C PHE A 198 5.28 -1.21 5.86
N VAL A 199 6.53 -0.97 5.47
CA VAL A 199 7.71 -1.45 6.22
C VAL A 199 7.79 -0.78 7.59
N GLN A 200 7.50 0.51 7.71
CA GLN A 200 7.50 1.23 8.99
C GLN A 200 6.48 0.63 9.96
N LEU A 201 5.25 0.36 9.51
CA LEU A 201 4.24 -0.33 10.32
C LEU A 201 4.74 -1.71 10.78
N GLY A 202 5.41 -2.45 9.89
CA GLY A 202 6.03 -3.73 10.21
C GLY A 202 7.12 -3.64 11.29
N LEU A 203 7.89 -2.56 11.31
CA LEU A 203 8.92 -2.30 12.32
C LEU A 203 8.31 -1.93 13.68
N GLU A 204 7.29 -1.09 13.67
CA GLU A 204 6.64 -0.60 14.88
C GLU A 204 5.81 -1.69 15.55
N GLY A 205 5.10 -2.51 14.78
CA GLY A 205 4.41 -3.70 15.30
C GLY A 205 5.35 -4.69 15.99
N LYS A 206 6.59 -4.83 15.48
CA LYS A 206 7.62 -5.63 16.16
C LYS A 206 8.04 -5.01 17.49
N ARG A 207 8.36 -3.70 17.52
CA ARG A 207 8.75 -2.98 18.75
C ARG A 207 7.64 -2.99 19.81
N ALA A 208 6.38 -2.94 19.40
CA ALA A 208 5.24 -3.02 20.31
C ALA A 208 5.06 -4.45 20.87
N SER A 209 5.25 -5.48 20.03
CA SER A 209 5.17 -6.90 20.43
C SER A 209 6.23 -7.31 21.48
N GLU A 210 7.41 -6.71 21.43
CA GLU A 210 8.47 -6.89 22.44
C GLU A 210 8.03 -6.42 23.84
N LYS A 211 7.06 -5.49 23.94
CA LYS A 211 6.58 -4.89 25.20
C LYS A 211 5.24 -5.46 25.71
N ALA A 212 4.49 -6.20 24.88
CA ALA A 212 3.14 -6.68 25.20
C ALA A 212 3.11 -8.11 25.81
N PRO A 213 2.01 -8.54 26.48
CA PRO A 213 1.78 -9.94 26.88
C PRO A 213 1.31 -10.84 25.71
N VAL A 214 1.62 -12.15 25.77
CA VAL A 214 1.72 -13.10 24.64
C VAL A 214 0.43 -13.33 23.83
N ALA A 215 -0.75 -13.17 24.43
CA ALA A 215 -2.02 -13.60 23.83
C ALA A 215 -2.58 -12.68 22.71
N ASN A 216 -2.16 -11.41 22.63
CA ASN A 216 -2.71 -10.42 21.67
C ASN A 216 -1.70 -9.95 20.60
N LYS A 217 -0.56 -10.65 20.43
CA LYS A 217 0.64 -10.11 19.77
C LYS A 217 0.63 -10.09 18.24
N ALA A 218 0.02 -11.07 17.58
CA ALA A 218 0.18 -11.27 16.13
C ALA A 218 -0.94 -10.66 15.26
N SER A 219 -2.18 -10.59 15.76
CA SER A 219 -3.34 -10.18 14.96
C SER A 219 -3.39 -8.67 14.68
N SER A 220 -2.97 -7.84 15.63
CA SER A 220 -3.10 -6.38 15.54
C SER A 220 -2.05 -5.73 14.61
N SER A 221 -0.79 -6.18 14.68
CA SER A 221 0.26 -5.69 13.77
C SER A 221 -0.03 -6.06 12.32
N ALA A 222 -0.35 -7.34 12.05
CA ALA A 222 -0.70 -7.80 10.72
C ALA A 222 -1.96 -7.11 10.18
N GLY A 223 -2.95 -6.81 11.05
CA GLY A 223 -4.12 -6.02 10.67
C GLY A 223 -3.75 -4.66 10.07
N ASN A 224 -2.85 -3.92 10.71
CA ASN A 224 -2.43 -2.59 10.25
C ASN A 224 -1.65 -2.64 8.92
N LEU A 225 -0.75 -3.62 8.74
CA LEU A 225 -0.02 -3.80 7.49
C LEU A 225 -0.97 -4.17 6.34
N GLY A 226 -1.89 -5.11 6.60
CA GLY A 226 -2.81 -5.63 5.61
C GLY A 226 -3.67 -4.57 4.94
N MET A 227 -4.08 -3.53 5.68
CA MET A 227 -4.88 -2.42 5.16
C MET A 227 -4.20 -1.62 4.03
N LEU A 228 -2.86 -1.63 3.94
CA LEU A 228 -2.13 -0.97 2.85
C LEU A 228 -1.98 -1.83 1.60
N ILE A 229 -2.18 -3.15 1.68
CA ILE A 229 -2.01 -4.05 0.54
C ILE A 229 -2.96 -3.68 -0.61
N PRO A 230 -4.28 -3.48 -0.38
CA PRO A 230 -5.19 -3.05 -1.44
C PRO A 230 -4.80 -1.69 -2.04
N VAL A 231 -4.30 -0.76 -1.21
CA VAL A 231 -3.85 0.57 -1.66
C VAL A 231 -2.67 0.45 -2.63
N ILE A 232 -1.66 -0.34 -2.26
CA ILE A 232 -0.48 -0.61 -3.11
C ILE A 232 -0.91 -1.33 -4.39
N ALA A 233 -1.81 -2.31 -4.30
CA ALA A 233 -2.32 -3.05 -5.46
C ALA A 233 -3.04 -2.13 -6.47
N VAL A 234 -3.88 -1.20 -5.99
CA VAL A 234 -4.55 -0.19 -6.84
C VAL A 234 -3.54 0.65 -7.62
N LEU A 235 -2.45 1.07 -6.98
CA LEU A 235 -1.38 1.83 -7.64
C LEU A 235 -0.60 0.98 -8.64
N ILE A 236 -0.14 -0.20 -8.21
CA ILE A 236 0.68 -1.09 -9.03
C ILE A 236 -0.05 -1.53 -10.29
N ARG A 237 -1.38 -1.76 -10.23
CA ARG A 237 -2.17 -2.09 -11.42
C ARG A 237 -2.05 -1.06 -12.54
N ARG A 238 -1.71 0.20 -12.21
CA ARG A 238 -1.55 1.31 -13.17
C ARG A 238 -0.12 1.52 -13.67
N LEU A 239 0.88 0.89 -13.07
CA LEU A 239 2.31 0.99 -13.46
C LEU A 239 2.72 -0.11 -14.45
N PRO A 240 3.80 0.06 -15.25
CA PRO A 240 4.41 -1.06 -15.96
C PRO A 240 5.05 -2.07 -14.98
N ALA A 241 5.41 -3.26 -15.48
CA ALA A 241 6.15 -4.23 -14.68
C ALA A 241 7.52 -3.67 -14.28
N ILE A 242 7.90 -3.83 -13.00
CA ILE A 242 9.12 -3.26 -12.44
C ILE A 242 10.24 -4.26 -12.61
N ILE A 243 11.04 -4.11 -13.66
CA ILE A 243 12.11 -5.07 -14.00
C ILE A 243 13.45 -4.66 -13.35
N GLN A 244 13.84 -3.39 -13.52
CA GLN A 244 15.11 -2.85 -13.01
C GLN A 244 14.85 -1.72 -12.01
N PRO A 245 14.40 -2.04 -10.78
CA PRO A 245 14.16 -1.02 -9.77
C PRO A 245 15.47 -0.41 -9.28
N LYS A 246 15.41 0.86 -8.86
CA LYS A 246 16.49 1.49 -8.09
C LYS A 246 16.72 0.70 -6.78
N PRO A 247 17.95 0.67 -6.22
CA PRO A 247 18.27 -0.13 -5.03
C PRO A 247 17.34 0.09 -3.82
N ARG A 248 16.91 1.34 -3.57
CA ARG A 248 15.95 1.66 -2.50
C ARG A 248 14.60 0.96 -2.70
N LEU A 249 14.05 1.03 -3.91
CA LEU A 249 12.76 0.41 -4.24
C LEU A 249 12.86 -1.13 -4.21
N HIS A 250 13.99 -1.67 -4.71
CA HIS A 250 14.26 -3.10 -4.65
C HIS A 250 14.24 -3.63 -3.21
N LYS A 251 14.94 -2.94 -2.31
CA LYS A 251 14.94 -3.27 -0.88
C LYS A 251 13.53 -3.24 -0.28
N LEU A 252 12.74 -2.23 -0.60
CA LEU A 252 11.38 -2.09 -0.09
C LEU A 252 10.47 -3.24 -0.55
N PHE A 253 10.57 -3.66 -1.81
CA PHE A 253 9.84 -4.84 -2.29
C PHE A 253 10.30 -6.13 -1.58
N ARG A 254 11.61 -6.30 -1.38
CA ARG A 254 12.13 -7.43 -0.63
C ARG A 254 11.57 -7.46 0.79
N ASP A 255 11.59 -6.33 1.49
CA ASP A 255 11.04 -6.23 2.84
C ASP A 255 9.52 -6.47 2.84
N PHE A 256 8.78 -5.94 1.86
CA PHE A 256 7.35 -6.20 1.66
C PHE A 256 7.04 -7.70 1.57
N TRP A 257 7.73 -8.42 0.67
CA TRP A 257 7.50 -9.85 0.47
C TRP A 257 7.84 -10.69 1.72
N LEU A 258 8.91 -10.33 2.43
CA LEU A 258 9.27 -10.97 3.69
C LEU A 258 8.17 -10.76 4.74
N TYR A 259 7.62 -9.55 4.87
CA TYR A 259 6.49 -9.28 5.75
C TYR A 259 5.21 -10.02 5.32
N CYS A 260 4.92 -10.11 4.02
CA CYS A 260 3.77 -10.87 3.51
C CYS A 260 3.83 -12.35 3.91
N VAL A 261 5.01 -12.98 3.85
CA VAL A 261 5.20 -14.36 4.31
C VAL A 261 5.06 -14.47 5.82
N VAL A 262 5.77 -13.62 6.59
CA VAL A 262 5.77 -13.69 8.06
C VAL A 262 4.39 -13.43 8.66
N MET A 263 3.61 -12.52 8.06
CA MET A 263 2.26 -12.17 8.52
C MET A 263 1.17 -13.06 7.88
N GLY A 264 1.52 -13.95 6.97
CA GLY A 264 0.59 -14.89 6.34
C GLY A 264 -0.36 -14.28 5.31
N PHE A 265 -0.01 -13.15 4.68
CA PHE A 265 -0.81 -12.54 3.61
C PHE A 265 -0.73 -13.31 2.29
N THR A 266 0.19 -14.27 2.17
CA THR A 266 0.40 -15.07 0.95
C THR A 266 -0.45 -16.35 0.89
N ASN A 267 -1.27 -16.62 1.92
CA ASN A 267 -2.10 -17.81 2.00
C ASN A 267 -3.59 -17.44 2.01
N ASP A 268 -4.39 -18.18 1.24
CA ASP A 268 -5.85 -18.12 1.29
C ASP A 268 -6.39 -19.02 2.40
N SER A 269 -5.99 -18.75 3.64
CA SER A 269 -6.34 -19.54 4.83
C SER A 269 -7.64 -19.07 5.50
N GLY A 270 -8.29 -18.04 4.96
CA GLY A 270 -9.44 -17.37 5.60
C GLY A 270 -9.09 -16.54 6.85
N LEU A 271 -7.79 -16.44 7.20
CA LEU A 271 -7.33 -15.67 8.35
C LEU A 271 -7.50 -14.15 8.14
N TRP A 272 -7.31 -13.71 6.90
CA TRP A 272 -7.32 -12.30 6.51
C TRP A 272 -8.43 -12.03 5.49
N PRO A 273 -8.89 -10.78 5.35
CA PRO A 273 -9.79 -10.39 4.26
C PRO A 273 -9.26 -10.86 2.90
N SER A 274 -10.12 -11.44 2.08
CA SER A 274 -9.74 -11.97 0.76
C SER A 274 -9.11 -10.92 -0.15
N GLU A 275 -9.56 -9.66 -0.02
CA GLU A 275 -9.01 -8.51 -0.73
C GLU A 275 -7.50 -8.30 -0.51
N TRP A 276 -6.97 -8.72 0.64
CA TRP A 276 -5.53 -8.61 0.92
C TRP A 276 -4.76 -9.65 0.13
N TYR A 277 -5.24 -10.91 0.14
CA TYR A 277 -4.65 -11.96 -0.68
C TYR A 277 -4.74 -11.63 -2.18
N ASP A 278 -5.89 -11.12 -2.63
CA ASP A 278 -6.06 -10.61 -4.00
C ASP A 278 -5.10 -9.46 -4.33
N GLY A 279 -4.91 -8.54 -3.39
CA GLY A 279 -3.93 -7.46 -3.52
C GLY A 279 -2.49 -7.98 -3.63
N VAL A 280 -2.10 -9.00 -2.86
CA VAL A 280 -0.77 -9.61 -2.97
C VAL A 280 -0.56 -10.25 -4.36
N LYS A 281 -1.58 -10.92 -4.91
CA LYS A 281 -1.52 -11.48 -6.28
C LYS A 281 -1.30 -10.40 -7.33
N GLU A 282 -2.01 -9.28 -7.23
CA GLU A 282 -1.86 -8.13 -8.13
C GLU A 282 -0.46 -7.49 -8.03
N ILE A 283 0.07 -7.38 -6.81
CA ILE A 283 1.42 -6.87 -6.56
C ILE A 283 2.47 -7.82 -7.13
N ALA A 284 2.25 -9.15 -7.07
CA ALA A 284 3.16 -10.17 -7.59
C ALA A 284 3.46 -10.00 -9.09
N ILE A 285 2.43 -9.70 -9.88
CA ILE A 285 2.53 -9.59 -11.36
C ILE A 285 3.64 -8.60 -11.76
N LYS A 286 3.79 -7.50 -11.02
CA LYS A 286 4.67 -6.39 -11.38
C LYS A 286 5.85 -6.15 -10.43
N SER A 287 5.94 -6.91 -9.34
CA SER A 287 7.06 -6.83 -8.41
C SER A 287 8.38 -7.21 -9.09
N PRO A 288 9.51 -6.57 -8.75
CA PRO A 288 10.82 -6.99 -9.25
C PRO A 288 11.26 -8.34 -8.68
N CYS A 289 12.17 -9.02 -9.36
CA CYS A 289 12.86 -10.20 -8.82
C CYS A 289 13.63 -9.82 -7.55
N LEU A 290 13.61 -10.70 -6.55
CA LEU A 290 14.26 -10.50 -5.25
C LEU A 290 15.76 -10.83 -5.25
N VAL A 291 16.38 -10.86 -6.45
CA VAL A 291 17.81 -11.13 -6.67
C VAL A 291 18.71 -10.03 -6.10
N THR A 292 19.96 -10.40 -5.89
CA THR A 292 21.02 -9.56 -5.33
C THR A 292 21.53 -8.56 -6.39
N GLN A 293 21.10 -7.29 -6.34
CA GLN A 293 21.52 -6.29 -7.33
C GLN A 293 23.01 -5.86 -7.25
N THR A 294 23.68 -6.07 -6.12
CA THR A 294 25.12 -5.77 -5.97
C THR A 294 25.92 -7.03 -5.67
N SER A 295 26.99 -7.24 -6.43
CA SER A 295 27.95 -8.35 -6.36
C SER A 295 28.70 -8.49 -5.03
N THR A 296 28.29 -7.78 -3.98
CA THR A 296 28.89 -7.90 -2.66
C THR A 296 28.31 -9.11 -1.93
N ARG A 297 29.21 -10.00 -1.52
CA ARG A 297 29.08 -11.17 -0.62
C ARG A 297 28.35 -10.90 0.73
N SER A 298 27.77 -9.71 0.91
CA SER A 298 27.13 -9.18 2.11
C SER A 298 25.61 -9.34 2.12
N GLN A 299 24.93 -9.46 0.98
CA GLN A 299 23.46 -9.35 0.98
C GLN A 299 22.69 -10.51 1.64
N MET A 300 23.15 -11.76 1.52
CA MET A 300 22.57 -12.86 2.31
C MET A 300 22.83 -12.70 3.82
N ARG A 301 23.93 -12.05 4.19
CA ARG A 301 24.16 -11.62 5.57
C ARG A 301 23.23 -10.46 5.93
N GLU A 302 22.95 -9.54 5.02
CA GLU A 302 21.98 -8.44 5.20
C GLU A 302 20.54 -8.93 5.45
N LEU A 303 20.12 -10.05 4.86
CA LEU A 303 18.83 -10.68 5.16
C LEU A 303 18.67 -10.99 6.67
N GLN A 304 19.77 -11.35 7.35
CA GLN A 304 19.77 -11.60 8.80
C GLN A 304 19.59 -10.32 9.63
N TYR A 305 19.84 -9.15 9.03
CA TYR A 305 19.68 -7.84 9.65
C TYR A 305 18.37 -7.14 9.28
N THR A 306 17.64 -7.63 8.25
CA THR A 306 16.28 -7.18 7.95
C THR A 306 15.37 -7.45 9.13
N SER A 307 14.69 -6.41 9.62
CA SER A 307 13.92 -6.47 10.86
C SER A 307 12.78 -7.50 10.85
N ALA A 308 12.17 -7.75 9.68
CA ALA A 308 11.18 -8.79 9.48
C ALA A 308 11.72 -10.20 9.81
N VAL A 309 13.04 -10.40 9.73
CA VAL A 309 13.69 -11.72 9.80
C VAL A 309 14.87 -11.79 10.76
N ARG A 310 15.07 -10.77 11.61
CA ARG A 310 16.09 -10.78 12.67
C ARG A 310 15.85 -11.95 13.65
N ASN A 311 16.85 -12.83 13.75
CA ASN A 311 16.81 -14.10 14.47
C ASN A 311 16.52 -14.00 15.99
N GLU A 312 16.82 -12.86 16.64
CA GLU A 312 16.74 -12.73 18.11
C GLU A 312 15.31 -12.82 18.68
N SER A 313 14.28 -12.70 17.84
CA SER A 313 12.88 -12.65 18.26
C SER A 313 12.01 -13.80 17.76
N VAL A 314 12.59 -14.86 17.17
CA VAL A 314 11.83 -15.89 16.43
C VAL A 314 11.78 -17.19 17.20
N SER A 315 10.57 -17.74 17.38
CA SER A 315 10.40 -19.04 18.03
C SER A 315 10.87 -20.18 17.13
N LEU A 316 11.47 -21.22 17.72
CA LEU A 316 11.84 -22.46 17.01
C LEU A 316 10.63 -23.08 16.29
N ASN A 317 9.42 -22.95 16.88
CA ASN A 317 8.18 -23.45 16.30
C ASN A 317 7.83 -22.77 14.97
N GLN A 318 7.91 -21.43 14.90
CA GLN A 318 7.66 -20.68 13.65
C GLN A 318 8.63 -21.09 12.54
N LEU A 319 9.90 -21.30 12.87
CA LEU A 319 10.88 -21.78 11.89
C LEU A 319 10.52 -23.17 11.35
N GLN A 320 10.10 -24.09 12.22
CA GLN A 320 9.69 -25.43 11.80
C GLN A 320 8.41 -25.39 10.96
N GLU A 321 7.47 -24.49 11.26
CA GLU A 321 6.27 -24.28 10.47
C GLU A 321 6.62 -23.80 9.05
N LEU A 322 7.50 -22.81 8.90
CA LEU A 322 7.95 -22.37 7.57
C LEU A 322 8.65 -23.49 6.80
N LYS A 323 9.51 -24.28 7.47
CA LYS A 323 10.17 -25.44 6.84
C LYS A 323 9.17 -26.49 6.37
N SER A 324 8.15 -26.77 7.19
CA SER A 324 7.08 -27.69 6.83
C SER A 324 6.27 -27.18 5.62
N GLN A 325 5.94 -25.89 5.59
CA GLN A 325 5.27 -25.26 4.44
C GLN A 325 6.11 -25.36 3.17
N ILE A 326 7.44 -25.11 3.25
CA ILE A 326 8.33 -25.27 2.10
C ILE A 326 8.28 -26.70 1.55
N LEU A 327 8.42 -27.71 2.42
CA LEU A 327 8.39 -29.12 2.00
C LEU A 327 7.03 -29.52 1.41
N GLN A 328 5.92 -28.97 1.93
CA GLN A 328 4.58 -29.20 1.40
C GLN A 328 4.43 -28.61 -0.01
N HIS A 329 4.90 -27.38 -0.23
CA HIS A 329 4.82 -26.69 -1.52
C HIS A 329 5.71 -27.32 -2.59
N LEU A 330 6.87 -27.83 -2.18
CA LEU A 330 7.86 -28.48 -3.06
C LEU A 330 7.65 -30.00 -3.20
N ASN A 331 6.49 -30.53 -2.81
CA ASN A 331 6.20 -31.96 -2.88
C ASN A 331 6.01 -32.45 -4.35
N PRO A 332 6.66 -33.56 -4.79
CA PRO A 332 7.65 -34.38 -4.06
C PRO A 332 9.01 -33.70 -3.98
N ALA A 333 9.48 -33.45 -2.75
CA ALA A 333 10.75 -32.78 -2.53
C ALA A 333 11.91 -33.78 -2.65
N PRO A 334 12.92 -33.51 -3.50
CA PRO A 334 14.12 -34.35 -3.58
C PRO A 334 14.82 -34.49 -2.21
N PRO A 335 15.55 -35.60 -1.95
CA PRO A 335 16.27 -35.78 -0.68
C PRO A 335 17.25 -34.64 -0.38
N GLU A 336 17.92 -34.11 -1.40
CA GLU A 336 18.85 -32.97 -1.29
C GLU A 336 18.13 -31.69 -0.85
N VAL A 337 16.96 -31.41 -1.41
CA VAL A 337 16.11 -30.27 -1.03
C VAL A 337 15.63 -30.43 0.41
N THR A 338 15.19 -31.63 0.80
CA THR A 338 14.76 -31.91 2.18
C THR A 338 15.90 -31.67 3.17
N ALA A 339 17.12 -32.14 2.85
CA ALA A 339 18.29 -31.91 3.68
C ALA A 339 18.68 -30.42 3.75
N ALA A 340 18.55 -29.68 2.64
CA ALA A 340 18.82 -28.24 2.59
C ALA A 340 17.80 -27.44 3.41
N VAL A 341 16.50 -27.71 3.26
CA VAL A 341 15.41 -27.04 4.01
C VAL A 341 15.61 -27.16 5.52
N ASN A 342 16.02 -28.35 6.00
CA ASN A 342 16.28 -28.57 7.42
C ASN A 342 17.41 -27.69 7.97
N LYS A 343 18.38 -27.28 7.14
CA LYS A 343 19.50 -26.40 7.51
C LYS A 343 19.20 -24.90 7.38
N LEU A 344 18.08 -24.52 6.77
CA LEU A 344 17.75 -23.11 6.55
C LEU A 344 17.56 -22.37 7.88
N SER A 345 18.11 -21.16 7.93
CA SER A 345 17.76 -20.16 8.95
C SER A 345 16.36 -19.58 8.68
N PHE A 346 15.79 -18.88 9.67
CA PHE A 346 14.53 -18.16 9.48
C PHE A 346 14.61 -17.15 8.32
N ALA A 347 15.70 -16.39 8.24
CA ALA A 347 16.00 -15.51 7.11
C ALA A 347 15.90 -16.20 5.75
N GLN A 348 16.54 -17.36 5.61
CA GLN A 348 16.56 -18.08 4.34
C GLN A 348 15.23 -18.78 4.04
N ALA A 349 14.54 -19.33 5.05
CA ALA A 349 13.24 -19.97 4.87
C ALA A 349 12.18 -18.95 4.42
N THR A 350 12.11 -17.78 5.09
CA THR A 350 11.18 -16.70 4.70
C THR A 350 11.50 -16.15 3.32
N TYR A 351 12.79 -15.98 2.98
CA TYR A 351 13.21 -15.57 1.64
C TYR A 351 12.80 -16.59 0.58
N LEU A 352 13.04 -17.88 0.81
CA LEU A 352 12.66 -18.94 -0.13
C LEU A 352 11.15 -18.98 -0.36
N LEU A 353 10.34 -18.87 0.70
CA LEU A 353 8.89 -18.75 0.56
C LEU A 353 8.48 -17.48 -0.17
N SER A 354 9.18 -16.36 0.05
CA SER A 354 8.92 -15.11 -0.67
C SER A 354 9.13 -15.29 -2.18
N VAL A 355 10.23 -15.94 -2.58
CA VAL A 355 10.50 -16.29 -3.99
C VAL A 355 9.41 -17.24 -4.52
N TYR A 356 9.07 -18.28 -3.76
CA TYR A 356 8.02 -19.23 -4.15
C TYR A 356 6.67 -18.53 -4.40
N TYR A 357 6.16 -17.76 -3.43
CA TYR A 357 4.86 -17.11 -3.56
C TYR A 357 4.87 -16.04 -4.65
N LEU A 358 5.91 -15.21 -4.71
CA LEU A 358 6.02 -14.18 -5.75
C LEU A 358 5.96 -14.80 -7.14
N GLU A 359 6.81 -15.79 -7.44
CA GLU A 359 6.91 -16.32 -8.79
C GLU A 359 5.74 -17.23 -9.17
N THR A 360 5.19 -18.00 -8.23
CA THR A 360 3.96 -18.78 -8.50
C THR A 360 2.77 -17.87 -8.77
N MET A 361 2.55 -16.83 -7.94
CA MET A 361 1.48 -15.85 -8.14
C MET A 361 1.69 -15.05 -9.43
N ARG A 362 2.93 -14.65 -9.75
CA ARG A 362 3.24 -13.93 -11.00
C ARG A 362 2.87 -14.75 -12.22
N ILE A 363 3.22 -16.04 -12.27
CA ILE A 363 2.86 -16.92 -13.39
C ILE A 363 1.35 -17.14 -13.48
N GLN A 364 0.68 -17.37 -12.35
CA GLN A 364 -0.74 -17.71 -12.32
C GLN A 364 -1.66 -16.53 -12.68
N ASN A 365 -1.25 -15.30 -12.38
CA ASN A 365 -2.10 -14.12 -12.52
C ASN A 365 -1.66 -13.17 -13.65
N SER A 366 -0.50 -13.39 -14.27
CA SER A 366 -0.06 -12.58 -15.42
C SER A 366 -0.73 -13.04 -16.72
N ASN A 367 -1.18 -12.07 -17.53
CA ASN A 367 -1.61 -12.32 -18.91
C ASN A 367 -0.42 -12.70 -19.83
N ASP A 368 0.79 -12.34 -19.42
CA ASP A 368 2.04 -12.66 -20.12
C ASP A 368 3.02 -13.32 -19.13
N PRO A 369 2.87 -14.62 -18.84
CA PRO A 369 3.75 -15.31 -17.91
C PRO A 369 5.16 -15.46 -18.53
N SER A 370 6.20 -15.30 -17.72
CA SER A 370 7.60 -15.39 -18.15
C SER A 370 8.42 -16.18 -17.14
N LEU A 371 9.33 -17.02 -17.65
CA LEU A 371 10.28 -17.77 -16.84
C LEU A 371 11.56 -16.99 -16.53
N GLN A 372 11.79 -15.82 -17.16
CA GLN A 372 13.02 -15.04 -16.92
C GLN A 372 13.34 -14.83 -15.43
N PRO A 373 12.37 -14.48 -14.56
CA PRO A 373 12.62 -14.30 -13.13
C PRO A 373 13.28 -15.50 -12.44
N ILE A 374 12.86 -16.73 -12.77
CA ILE A 374 13.44 -17.91 -12.10
C ILE A 374 14.90 -18.11 -12.50
N PHE A 375 15.23 -17.86 -13.77
CA PHE A 375 16.59 -17.94 -14.25
C PHE A 375 17.49 -16.85 -13.66
N ASP A 376 16.94 -15.67 -13.40
CA ASP A 376 17.67 -14.60 -12.70
C ASP A 376 18.05 -15.06 -11.27
N TYR A 377 17.16 -15.76 -10.55
CA TYR A 377 17.51 -16.35 -9.25
C TYR A 377 18.55 -17.47 -9.36
N LEU A 378 18.43 -18.35 -10.34
CA LEU A 378 19.38 -19.46 -10.53
C LEU A 378 20.77 -18.97 -10.96
N SER A 379 20.82 -17.80 -11.62
CA SER A 379 22.05 -17.11 -12.03
C SER A 379 22.63 -16.21 -10.95
N ASP A 380 21.92 -16.01 -9.83
CA ASP A 380 22.38 -15.15 -8.73
C ASP A 380 23.60 -15.77 -8.03
N TYR A 381 24.72 -15.05 -8.07
CA TYR A 381 25.99 -15.50 -7.51
C TYR A 381 25.92 -15.79 -6.00
N ALA A 382 25.13 -15.02 -5.24
CA ALA A 382 24.96 -15.27 -3.82
C ALA A 382 24.23 -16.59 -3.59
N ILE A 383 23.17 -16.88 -4.37
CA ILE A 383 22.41 -18.13 -4.30
C ILE A 383 23.29 -19.32 -4.68
N GLN A 384 24.07 -19.21 -5.76
CA GLN A 384 24.98 -20.28 -6.22
C GLN A 384 26.10 -20.61 -5.22
N LYS A 385 26.62 -19.62 -4.49
CA LYS A 385 27.74 -19.80 -3.55
C LYS A 385 27.31 -20.06 -2.10
N ASP A 386 26.01 -20.08 -1.83
CA ASP A 386 25.48 -20.39 -0.52
C ASP A 386 25.82 -21.84 -0.11
N LYS A 387 26.08 -22.03 1.19
CA LYS A 387 26.49 -23.33 1.75
C LYS A 387 25.34 -24.13 2.36
N THR A 388 24.15 -23.54 2.53
CA THR A 388 23.00 -24.24 3.12
C THR A 388 22.24 -25.06 2.08
N GLY A 389 22.57 -24.89 0.80
CA GLY A 389 21.92 -25.58 -0.32
C GLY A 389 20.71 -24.80 -0.85
N LEU A 390 20.64 -23.50 -0.61
CA LEU A 390 19.54 -22.65 -1.06
C LEU A 390 19.30 -22.74 -2.57
N TRP A 391 20.36 -22.89 -3.36
CA TRP A 391 20.26 -23.08 -4.81
C TRP A 391 19.40 -24.29 -5.19
N HIS A 392 19.56 -25.44 -4.52
CA HIS A 392 18.74 -26.63 -4.78
C HIS A 392 17.27 -26.38 -4.46
N CYS A 393 16.99 -25.64 -3.38
CA CYS A 393 15.62 -25.26 -3.05
C CYS A 393 15.01 -24.32 -4.11
N VAL A 394 15.76 -23.32 -4.57
CA VAL A 394 15.32 -22.39 -5.63
C VAL A 394 15.12 -23.12 -6.96
N SER A 395 15.99 -24.08 -7.29
CA SER A 395 15.81 -24.95 -8.46
C SER A 395 14.49 -25.72 -8.38
N SER A 396 14.17 -26.29 -7.21
CA SER A 396 12.92 -27.00 -7.02
C SER A 396 11.69 -26.08 -7.06
N VAL A 397 11.81 -24.82 -6.59
CA VAL A 397 10.79 -23.79 -6.86
C VAL A 397 10.64 -23.57 -8.37
N GLY A 398 11.75 -23.57 -9.10
CA GLY A 398 11.75 -23.43 -10.56
C GLY A 398 11.01 -24.54 -11.28
N ASP A 399 11.16 -25.79 -10.87
CA ASP A 399 10.38 -26.91 -11.43
C ASP A 399 8.87 -26.70 -11.25
N LYS A 400 8.46 -26.17 -10.09
CA LYS A 400 7.07 -25.84 -9.79
C LYS A 400 6.56 -24.69 -10.63
N VAL A 401 7.32 -23.59 -10.71
CA VAL A 401 7.03 -22.42 -11.54
C VAL A 401 6.93 -22.80 -13.02
N PHE A 402 7.83 -23.68 -13.49
CA PHE A 402 7.81 -24.21 -14.84
C PHE A 402 6.55 -25.03 -15.12
N SER A 403 6.16 -25.91 -14.20
CA SER A 403 4.92 -26.69 -14.30
C SER A 403 3.67 -25.78 -14.38
N LEU A 404 3.64 -24.71 -13.58
CA LEU A 404 2.56 -23.71 -13.63
C LEU A 404 2.57 -22.92 -14.95
N PHE A 405 3.76 -22.58 -15.46
CA PHE A 405 3.90 -21.91 -16.74
C PHE A 405 3.38 -22.78 -17.88
N LEU A 406 3.72 -24.07 -17.92
CA LEU A 406 3.21 -25.00 -18.91
C LEU A 406 1.68 -25.10 -18.85
N ASN A 407 1.10 -25.15 -17.64
CA ASN A 407 -0.35 -25.16 -17.46
C ASN A 407 -0.98 -23.85 -17.99
N ALA A 408 -0.44 -22.69 -17.62
CA ALA A 408 -0.91 -21.39 -18.10
C ALA A 408 -0.80 -21.24 -19.62
N MET A 409 0.29 -21.74 -20.22
CA MET A 409 0.46 -21.74 -21.67
C MET A 409 -0.50 -22.72 -22.36
N SER A 410 -0.86 -23.83 -21.70
CA SER A 410 -1.78 -24.83 -22.27
C SER A 410 -3.19 -24.29 -22.47
N THR A 411 -3.65 -23.40 -21.58
CA THR A 411 -4.97 -22.78 -21.59
C THR A 411 -5.08 -21.56 -22.52
N GLN A 412 -3.95 -20.99 -22.94
CA GLN A 412 -3.92 -19.88 -23.91
C GLN A 412 -4.27 -20.34 -25.34
N ALA A 413 -4.87 -19.43 -26.12
CA ALA A 413 -5.15 -19.65 -27.53
C ALA A 413 -3.87 -20.06 -28.30
N LYS A 414 -4.02 -21.00 -29.24
CA LYS A 414 -2.90 -21.47 -30.06
C LYS A 414 -2.61 -20.45 -31.17
N ASP A 415 -1.84 -19.41 -30.84
CA ASP A 415 -1.40 -18.39 -31.77
C ASP A 415 0.13 -18.37 -31.93
N GLU A 416 0.62 -17.64 -32.95
CA GLU A 416 2.06 -17.49 -33.20
C GLU A 416 2.80 -16.86 -32.00
N THR A 417 2.12 -16.00 -31.25
CA THR A 417 2.64 -15.36 -30.04
C THR A 417 2.97 -16.38 -28.95
N ARG A 418 2.08 -17.34 -28.71
CA ARG A 418 2.27 -18.46 -27.80
C ARG A 418 3.43 -19.35 -28.25
N GLU A 419 3.49 -19.72 -29.53
CA GLU A 419 4.59 -20.53 -30.06
C GLU A 419 5.94 -19.83 -29.92
N LYS A 420 6.00 -18.52 -30.18
CA LYS A 420 7.21 -17.73 -30.02
C LYS A 420 7.67 -17.68 -28.56
N LYS A 421 6.76 -17.53 -27.60
CA LYS A 421 7.09 -17.58 -26.16
C LYS A 421 7.66 -18.93 -25.74
N ILE A 422 7.01 -20.02 -26.15
CA ILE A 422 7.51 -21.38 -25.88
C ILE A 422 8.91 -21.57 -26.51
N ARG A 423 9.10 -21.14 -27.76
CA ARG A 423 10.41 -21.21 -28.44
C ARG A 423 11.48 -20.34 -27.79
N ILE A 424 11.15 -19.16 -27.27
CA ILE A 424 12.10 -18.31 -26.54
C ILE A 424 12.46 -18.94 -25.19
N SER A 425 11.52 -19.60 -24.53
CA SER A 425 11.77 -20.34 -23.30
C SER A 425 12.56 -21.64 -23.52
N CYS A 426 12.47 -22.29 -24.69
CA CYS A 426 13.16 -23.55 -24.99
C CYS A 426 14.69 -23.54 -24.84
N PRO A 427 15.45 -22.57 -25.40
CA PRO A 427 16.90 -22.48 -25.19
C PRO A 427 17.27 -22.33 -23.72
N ILE A 428 16.44 -21.64 -22.95
CA ILE A 428 16.66 -21.41 -21.52
C ILE A 428 16.37 -22.68 -20.69
N ILE A 429 15.64 -23.65 -21.24
CA ILE A 429 15.36 -24.96 -20.63
C ILE A 429 16.49 -25.98 -20.92
N ILE A 430 17.28 -25.77 -21.99
CA ILE A 430 18.29 -26.73 -22.46
C ILE A 430 19.71 -26.39 -21.95
N GLY A 431 19.98 -25.13 -21.61
CA GLY A 431 21.23 -24.68 -20.99
C GLY A 431 21.18 -24.74 -19.47
#